data_AF-A0A3B8IDH8-F1
#
_entry.id   AF-A0A3B8IDH8-F1
#
_cell.length_a   1.000
_cell.length_b   1.000
_cell.length_c   1.000
_cell.angle_alpha   90.00
_cell.angle_beta   90.00
_cell.angle_gamma   90.00
#
_symmetry.space_group_name_H-M   'P 1'
#
loop_
_entity.id
_entity.type
_entity.pdbx_description
1 polymer ?
#
loop_
_entity_poly.entity_id
_entity_poly.type
_entity_poly.pdbx_seq_one_letter_code
_entity_poly.pdbx_strand_id
1 'polypeptide(L)'
;MTYPEVRELLARYVEGEELPPCEEYFEKMGWDYTPKGSRYPAYGDILFTVDRETDKFLVYRAKKDVLGLKKGDTILRVNGEPFVRGDDYSRLFRTVLRPEANAEITLEVNRGGETLTLTGRATRKLKVEYDRIENTANPTEEQLAFRKYFLTPSRRGGAAPDVRDSPGQQE
;
A
#
# COMPACT_ATOMS: atom_id res chain seq x y z
N MET A 1 -32.94 -8.83 -23.22
CA MET A 1 -32.57 -9.64 -22.04
C MET A 1 -32.08 -8.67 -20.96
N THR A 2 -32.80 -8.54 -19.86
CA THR A 2 -32.35 -7.81 -18.67
C THR A 2 -31.95 -8.84 -17.63
N TYR A 3 -30.68 -8.83 -17.24
CA TYR A 3 -30.12 -9.72 -16.20
C TYR A 3 -30.58 -9.20 -14.82
N PRO A 4 -31.52 -9.88 -14.14
CA PRO A 4 -32.06 -9.40 -12.87
C PRO A 4 -30.98 -9.26 -11.79
N GLU A 5 -29.93 -10.08 -11.83
CA GLU A 5 -28.80 -10.05 -10.89
C GLU A 5 -27.98 -8.77 -11.05
N VAL A 6 -27.82 -8.28 -12.28
CA VAL A 6 -27.12 -7.00 -12.55
C VAL A 6 -27.94 -5.82 -12.02
N ARG A 7 -29.27 -5.89 -12.13
CA ARG A 7 -30.16 -4.86 -11.58
C ARG A 7 -30.04 -4.77 -10.06
N GLU A 8 -29.93 -5.90 -9.38
CA GLU A 8 -29.76 -5.93 -7.92
C GLU A 8 -28.43 -5.29 -7.48
N LEU A 9 -27.33 -5.57 -8.19
CA LEU A 9 -26.02 -4.96 -7.90
C LEU A 9 -26.03 -3.44 -8.10
N LEU A 10 -26.65 -2.96 -9.18
CA LEU A 10 -26.75 -1.53 -9.46
C LEU A 10 -27.61 -0.82 -8.39
N ALA A 11 -28.75 -1.42 -8.03
CA ALA A 11 -29.60 -0.88 -6.97
C ALA A 11 -28.86 -0.81 -5.62
N ARG A 12 -28.05 -1.82 -5.29
CA ARG A 12 -27.32 -1.91 -4.02
C ARG A 12 -26.15 -0.92 -3.93
N TYR A 13 -25.27 -0.92 -4.93
CA TYR A 13 -23.98 -0.22 -4.84
C TYR A 13 -23.89 1.09 -5.64
N VAL A 14 -24.83 1.35 -6.55
CA VAL A 14 -24.84 2.58 -7.38
C VAL A 14 -25.97 3.52 -6.95
N GLU A 15 -27.17 2.99 -6.75
CA GLU A 15 -28.31 3.77 -6.27
C GLU A 15 -28.36 3.87 -4.73
N GLY A 16 -27.86 2.84 -4.04
CA GLY A 16 -27.76 2.80 -2.58
C GLY A 16 -26.49 3.43 -2.02
N GLU A 17 -26.38 3.44 -0.68
CA GLU A 17 -25.22 3.96 0.06
C GLU A 17 -24.19 2.88 0.39
N GLU A 18 -24.46 1.61 0.04
CA GLU A 18 -23.57 0.49 0.32
C GLU A 18 -22.36 0.53 -0.62
N LEU A 19 -21.15 0.38 -0.06
CA LEU A 19 -19.95 0.28 -0.87
C LEU A 19 -19.83 -1.13 -1.47
N PRO A 20 -19.41 -1.27 -2.75
CA PRO A 20 -19.13 -2.58 -3.31
C PRO A 20 -18.05 -3.30 -2.49
N PRO A 21 -18.06 -4.64 -2.42
CA PRO A 21 -17.08 -5.43 -1.66
C PRO A 21 -15.72 -5.44 -2.35
N CYS A 22 -15.04 -4.28 -2.32
CA CYS A 22 -13.77 -4.05 -2.99
C CYS A 22 -12.69 -5.05 -2.56
N GLU A 23 -12.63 -5.39 -1.27
CA GLU A 23 -11.67 -6.35 -0.72
C GLU A 23 -11.77 -7.71 -1.42
N GLU A 24 -12.97 -8.27 -1.57
CA GLU A 24 -13.19 -9.55 -2.24
C GLU A 24 -12.78 -9.51 -3.72
N TYR A 25 -13.04 -8.39 -4.41
CA TYR A 25 -12.67 -8.24 -5.82
C TYR A 25 -11.16 -8.10 -5.99
N PHE A 26 -10.50 -7.36 -5.11
CA PHE A 26 -9.05 -7.18 -5.14
C PHE A 26 -8.30 -8.47 -4.77
N GLU A 27 -8.80 -9.24 -3.81
CA GLU A 27 -8.25 -10.55 -3.46
C GLU A 27 -8.28 -11.54 -4.64
N LYS A 28 -9.37 -11.55 -5.42
CA LYS A 28 -9.47 -12.35 -6.66
C LYS A 28 -8.45 -11.92 -7.72
N MET A 29 -8.04 -10.65 -7.69
CA MET A 29 -6.95 -10.15 -8.52
C MET A 29 -5.58 -10.32 -7.85
N GLY A 30 -5.45 -10.96 -6.68
CA GLY A 30 -4.19 -11.08 -5.95
C GLY A 30 -3.62 -9.73 -5.52
N TRP A 31 -4.51 -8.79 -5.20
CA TRP A 31 -4.14 -7.51 -4.65
C TRP A 31 -4.57 -7.40 -3.20
N ASP A 32 -3.66 -6.89 -2.38
CA ASP A 32 -3.93 -6.60 -0.98
C ASP A 32 -4.63 -5.24 -0.92
N TYR A 33 -5.85 -5.21 -0.37
CA TYR A 33 -6.62 -3.99 -0.17
C TYR A 33 -6.57 -3.54 1.28
N THR A 34 -6.20 -2.29 1.51
CA THR A 34 -6.27 -1.66 2.83
C THR A 34 -7.29 -0.53 2.79
N PRO A 35 -8.47 -0.69 3.43
CA PRO A 35 -9.50 0.35 3.42
C PRO A 35 -9.07 1.56 4.23
N LYS A 36 -9.59 2.73 3.85
CA LYS A 36 -9.47 3.98 4.60
C LYS A 36 -9.90 3.79 6.06
N GLY A 37 -9.08 4.28 6.99
CA GLY A 37 -9.36 4.14 8.42
C GLY A 37 -8.90 2.79 9.00
N SER A 38 -8.09 2.02 8.28
CA SER A 38 -7.41 0.87 8.85
C SER A 38 -6.45 1.27 9.98
N ARG A 39 -6.36 0.41 11.00
CA ARG A 39 -5.37 0.56 12.09
C ARG A 39 -4.14 -0.26 11.75
N TYR A 40 -2.95 0.33 11.95
CA TYR A 40 -1.69 -0.40 11.84
C TYR A 40 -0.78 -0.10 13.02
N PRO A 41 0.21 -0.97 13.30
CA PRO A 41 1.20 -0.72 14.34
C PRO A 41 2.11 0.46 13.98
N ALA A 42 2.24 1.44 14.87
CA ALA A 42 3.06 2.63 14.65
C ALA A 42 3.72 3.10 15.95
N TYR A 43 4.92 3.67 15.83
CA TYR A 43 5.61 4.29 16.96
C TYR A 43 5.25 5.76 17.16
N GLY A 44 4.55 6.40 16.22
CA GLY A 44 4.28 7.84 16.27
C GLY A 44 3.93 8.42 14.90
N ASP A 45 3.61 9.71 14.88
CA ASP A 45 3.53 10.50 13.66
C ASP A 45 4.92 11.10 13.38
N ILE A 46 5.83 10.24 12.90
CA ILE A 46 7.25 10.57 12.71
C ILE A 46 7.51 10.89 11.24
N LEU A 47 8.24 11.97 10.99
CA LEU A 47 8.72 12.36 9.67
C LEU A 47 10.24 12.48 9.71
N PHE A 48 10.89 11.75 8.82
CA PHE A 48 12.33 11.81 8.63
C PHE A 48 12.67 12.66 7.41
N THR A 49 13.84 13.30 7.45
CA THR A 49 14.51 13.91 6.31
C THR A 49 15.92 13.34 6.20
N VAL A 50 16.59 13.57 5.08
CA VAL A 50 18.00 13.21 4.92
C VAL A 50 18.84 14.49 5.03
N ASP A 51 19.90 14.43 5.83
CA ASP A 51 20.98 15.40 5.78
C ASP A 51 21.79 15.19 4.49
N ARG A 52 21.87 16.21 3.63
CA ARG A 52 22.58 16.09 2.35
C ARG A 52 24.11 16.12 2.50
N GLU A 53 24.61 16.63 3.62
CA GLU A 53 26.06 16.74 3.85
C GLU A 53 26.60 15.47 4.52
N THR A 54 25.91 15.00 5.55
CA THR A 54 26.35 13.82 6.33
C THR A 54 25.75 12.51 5.85
N ASP A 55 24.76 12.58 4.96
CA ASP A 55 24.02 11.45 4.40
C ASP A 55 23.27 10.60 5.44
N LYS A 56 22.89 11.23 6.56
CA LYS A 56 22.21 10.59 7.68
C LYS A 56 20.73 10.93 7.74
N PHE A 57 19.95 10.04 8.34
CA PHE A 57 18.52 10.28 8.57
C PHE A 57 18.31 11.14 9.81
N LEU A 58 17.62 12.25 9.62
CA LEU A 58 17.28 13.21 10.63
C LEU A 58 15.78 13.15 10.94
N VAL A 59 15.43 13.23 12.22
CA VAL A 59 14.04 13.44 12.63
C VAL A 59 13.66 14.88 12.33
N TYR A 60 12.81 15.08 11.34
CA TYR A 60 12.23 16.39 11.03
C TYR A 60 11.08 16.73 11.97
N ARG A 61 10.26 15.73 12.31
CA ARG A 61 9.11 15.84 13.22
C ARG A 61 8.86 14.53 13.93
N ALA A 62 8.56 14.59 15.22
CA ALA A 62 7.97 13.49 15.98
C ALA A 62 6.79 14.03 16.77
N LYS A 63 5.61 13.40 16.62
CA LYS A 63 4.39 13.74 17.36
C LYS A 63 3.73 12.47 17.85
N LYS A 64 3.18 12.52 19.07
CA LYS A 64 2.55 11.35 19.72
C LYS A 64 3.47 10.12 19.65
N ASP A 65 4.79 10.31 19.66
CA ASP A 65 5.74 9.24 19.52
C ASP A 65 5.98 8.57 20.87
N VAL A 66 6.17 7.26 20.84
CA VAL A 66 6.38 6.43 22.04
C VAL A 66 7.86 6.10 22.25
N LEU A 67 8.73 6.54 21.33
CA LEU A 67 10.17 6.30 21.35
C LEU A 67 10.94 7.43 22.05
N GLY A 68 10.34 8.61 22.23
CA GLY A 68 11.02 9.78 22.79
C GLY A 68 11.93 10.47 21.78
N LEU A 69 11.61 10.36 20.48
CA LEU A 69 12.33 11.03 19.40
C LEU A 69 12.07 12.53 19.43
N LYS A 70 13.09 13.31 19.09
CA LYS A 70 13.01 14.77 19.03
C LYS A 70 13.48 15.26 17.67
N LYS A 71 12.96 16.43 17.26
CA LYS A 71 13.44 17.10 16.05
C LYS A 71 14.95 17.35 16.15
N GLY A 72 15.67 16.99 15.10
CA GLY A 72 17.13 17.12 15.02
C GLY A 72 17.89 15.86 15.45
N ASP A 73 17.22 14.84 15.98
CA ASP A 73 17.87 13.55 16.24
C ASP A 73 18.37 12.94 14.92
N THR A 74 19.60 12.44 14.93
CA THR A 74 20.16 11.68 13.81
C THR A 74 20.08 10.19 14.12
N ILE A 75 19.42 9.40 13.28
CA ILE A 75 19.34 7.95 13.45
C ILE A 75 20.68 7.31 13.08
N LEU A 76 21.24 6.53 14.00
CA LEU A 76 22.52 5.82 13.83
C LEU A 76 22.30 4.32 13.62
N ARG A 77 21.44 3.71 14.43
CA ARG A 77 21.11 2.28 14.36
C ARG A 77 19.64 2.00 14.66
N VAL A 78 19.13 0.91 14.09
CA VAL A 78 17.81 0.35 14.38
C VAL A 78 17.99 -1.13 14.72
N ASN A 79 17.62 -1.54 15.92
CA ASN A 79 17.80 -2.91 16.44
C ASN A 79 19.25 -3.42 16.32
N GLY A 80 20.23 -2.55 16.61
CA GLY A 80 21.66 -2.86 16.55
C GLY A 80 22.28 -2.74 15.15
N GLU A 81 21.46 -2.64 14.12
CA GLU A 81 21.93 -2.55 12.73
C GLU A 81 22.19 -1.09 12.32
N PRO A 82 23.38 -0.77 11.75
CA PRO A 82 23.67 0.56 11.24
C PRO A 82 22.67 1.03 10.20
N PHE A 83 22.41 2.33 10.22
CA PHE A 83 21.58 3.00 9.22
C PHE A 83 22.47 3.87 8.32
N VAL A 84 22.71 3.44 7.07
CA VAL A 84 23.57 4.16 6.11
C VAL A 84 22.81 4.23 4.78
N ARG A 85 22.80 5.39 4.09
CA ARG A 85 21.95 5.60 2.92
C ARG A 85 22.22 4.60 1.78
N GLY A 86 21.15 4.26 1.06
CA GLY A 86 21.11 3.38 -0.10
C GLY A 86 19.73 2.71 -0.20
N ASP A 87 19.72 1.37 -0.12
CA ASP A 87 18.53 0.49 -0.10
C ASP A 87 17.61 0.69 1.14
N ASP A 88 18.07 1.46 2.12
CA ASP A 88 17.51 1.52 3.47
C ASP A 88 16.28 2.42 3.63
N TYR A 89 15.87 3.24 2.66
CA TYR A 89 14.61 4.00 2.80
C TYR A 89 13.40 3.08 2.95
N SER A 90 13.41 1.97 2.20
CA SER A 90 12.40 0.92 2.27
C SER A 90 12.40 0.24 3.65
N ARG A 91 13.59 0.02 4.21
CA ARG A 91 13.79 -0.57 5.53
C ARG A 91 13.35 0.38 6.64
N LEU A 92 13.72 1.67 6.60
CA LEU A 92 13.21 2.66 7.56
C LEU A 92 11.69 2.67 7.58
N PHE A 93 11.11 2.66 6.37
CA PHE A 93 9.68 2.69 6.20
C PHE A 93 9.02 1.45 6.81
N ARG A 94 9.53 0.24 6.53
CA ARG A 94 8.97 -1.01 7.08
C ARG A 94 9.24 -1.20 8.57
N THR A 95 10.41 -0.81 9.08
CA THR A 95 10.78 -1.09 10.47
C THR A 95 10.27 -0.01 11.43
N VAL A 96 10.30 1.27 11.04
CA VAL A 96 10.01 2.39 11.95
C VAL A 96 8.70 3.10 11.61
N LEU A 97 8.34 3.23 10.33
CA LEU A 97 7.11 3.94 9.96
C LEU A 97 5.89 3.00 9.86
N ARG A 98 6.09 1.75 9.48
CA ARG A 98 5.06 0.73 9.26
C ARG A 98 5.51 -0.67 9.70
N PRO A 99 5.82 -0.88 10.99
CA PRO A 99 6.13 -2.20 11.51
C PRO A 99 4.97 -3.18 11.28
N GLU A 100 5.31 -4.42 10.91
CA GLU A 100 4.34 -5.48 10.62
C GLU A 100 3.58 -5.94 11.89
N ALA A 101 4.18 -5.76 13.07
CA ALA A 101 3.61 -6.16 14.36
C ALA A 101 3.72 -5.04 15.41
N ASN A 102 3.11 -5.25 16.58
CA ASN A 102 3.34 -4.42 17.77
C ASN A 102 4.73 -4.70 18.38
N ALA A 103 5.77 -4.65 17.54
CA ALA A 103 7.14 -4.97 17.89
C ALA A 103 7.74 -3.88 18.77
N GLU A 104 8.63 -4.30 19.65
CA GLU A 104 9.53 -3.40 20.36
C GLU A 104 10.77 -3.16 19.49
N ILE A 105 11.23 -1.92 19.41
CA ILE A 105 12.46 -1.57 18.70
C ILE A 105 13.37 -0.76 19.62
N THR A 106 14.66 -0.84 19.30
CA THR A 106 15.70 -0.02 19.91
C THR A 106 16.35 0.84 18.83
N LEU A 107 16.39 2.15 19.06
CA LEU A 107 17.06 3.13 18.21
C LEU A 107 18.28 3.67 18.93
N GLU A 108 19.40 3.74 18.23
CA GLU A 108 20.53 4.57 18.65
C GLU A 108 20.47 5.87 17.85
N VAL A 109 20.45 7.00 18.55
CA VAL A 109 20.36 8.32 17.92
C VAL A 109 21.47 9.23 18.42
N ASN A 110 21.98 10.11 17.56
CA ASN A 110 22.76 11.26 18.00
C ASN A 110 21.83 12.44 18.25
N ARG A 111 21.85 12.98 19.47
CA ARG A 111 21.11 14.17 19.86
C ARG A 111 22.10 15.21 20.38
N GLY A 112 22.36 16.25 19.57
CA GLY A 112 23.25 17.34 19.96
C GLY A 112 24.67 16.88 20.30
N GLY A 113 25.18 15.83 19.66
CA GLY A 113 26.51 15.28 19.90
C GLY A 113 26.53 14.07 20.84
N GLU A 114 25.50 13.86 21.65
CA GLU A 114 25.39 12.70 22.55
C GLU A 114 24.69 11.52 21.86
N THR A 115 25.21 10.31 22.06
CA THR A 115 24.54 9.09 21.60
C THR A 115 23.55 8.61 22.67
N LEU A 116 22.27 8.49 22.29
CA LEU A 116 21.20 8.03 23.14
C LEU A 116 20.58 6.74 22.60
N THR A 117 20.23 5.84 23.51
CA THR A 117 19.47 4.62 23.20
C THR A 117 18.01 4.84 23.57
N LEU A 118 17.12 4.71 22.58
CA LEU A 118 15.68 4.90 22.72
C LEU A 118 14.96 3.59 22.42
N THR A 119 14.09 3.14 23.32
CA THR A 119 13.33 1.91 23.14
C THR A 119 11.84 2.18 23.26
N GLY A 120 11.04 1.50 22.45
CA GLY A 120 9.59 1.63 22.51
C GLY A 120 8.87 0.57 21.71
N ARG A 121 7.61 0.35 22.06
CA ARG A 121 6.74 -0.66 21.45
C ARG A 121 5.69 0.00 20.56
N ALA A 122 5.49 -0.56 19.37
CA ALA A 122 4.49 -0.04 18.45
C ALA A 122 3.09 -0.13 19.05
N THR A 123 2.30 0.91 18.81
CA THR A 123 0.90 1.00 19.24
C THR A 123 -0.01 0.93 18.02
N ARG A 124 -1.18 0.28 18.13
CA ARG A 124 -2.16 0.28 17.04
C ARG A 124 -2.75 1.68 16.90
N LYS A 125 -2.35 2.40 15.84
CA LYS A 125 -2.87 3.73 15.52
C LYS A 125 -3.79 3.68 14.31
N LEU A 126 -4.86 4.47 14.39
CA LEU A 126 -5.68 4.79 13.24
C LEU A 126 -4.89 5.75 12.34
N LYS A 127 -4.67 5.39 11.07
CA LYS A 127 -4.31 6.40 10.07
C LYS A 127 -5.43 6.46 9.07
N VAL A 128 -5.82 7.68 8.79
CA VAL A 128 -6.65 7.98 7.64
C VAL A 128 -5.70 8.01 6.45
N GLU A 129 -5.36 6.84 5.92
CA GLU A 129 -4.75 6.74 4.58
C GLU A 129 -5.86 6.62 3.54
N TYR A 130 -5.58 7.04 2.30
CA TYR A 130 -6.44 6.71 1.16
C TYR A 130 -6.48 5.20 0.97
N ASP A 131 -7.53 4.68 0.34
CA ASP A 131 -7.60 3.27 -0.02
C ASP A 131 -6.35 2.86 -0.79
N ARG A 132 -5.67 1.81 -0.32
CA ARG A 132 -4.41 1.32 -0.90
C ARG A 132 -4.62 -0.06 -1.48
N ILE A 133 -4.13 -0.24 -2.70
CA ILE A 133 -4.14 -1.50 -3.44
C ILE A 133 -2.68 -1.82 -3.74
N GLU A 134 -2.20 -2.98 -3.31
CA GLU A 134 -0.83 -3.46 -3.54
C GLU A 134 -0.83 -4.83 -4.21
N ASN A 135 0.23 -5.16 -4.94
CA ASN A 135 0.39 -6.54 -5.39
C ASN A 135 0.68 -7.44 -4.19
N THR A 136 -0.09 -8.52 -4.02
CA THR A 136 0.30 -9.60 -3.11
C THR A 136 1.68 -10.10 -3.51
N ALA A 137 2.52 -10.43 -2.54
CA ALA A 137 3.93 -10.77 -2.75
C ALA A 137 4.15 -11.95 -3.71
N ASN A 138 3.23 -12.93 -3.71
CA ASN A 138 3.27 -14.11 -4.57
C ASN A 138 1.85 -14.40 -5.11
N PRO A 139 1.40 -13.72 -6.18
CA PRO A 139 0.08 -13.97 -6.76
C PRO A 139 0.02 -15.34 -7.43
N THR A 140 -1.13 -16.01 -7.35
CA THR A 140 -1.35 -17.31 -8.01
C THR A 140 -1.45 -17.16 -9.53
N GLU A 141 -1.23 -18.25 -10.27
CA GLU A 141 -1.41 -18.26 -11.74
C GLU A 141 -2.84 -17.86 -12.14
N GLU A 142 -3.84 -18.28 -11.36
CA GLU A 142 -5.24 -17.91 -11.55
C GLU A 142 -5.46 -16.40 -11.36
N GLN A 143 -4.90 -15.81 -10.31
CA GLN A 143 -4.97 -14.36 -10.07
C GLN A 143 -4.30 -13.58 -11.21
N LEU A 144 -3.15 -14.05 -11.70
CA LEU A 144 -2.45 -13.44 -12.84
C LEU A 144 -3.25 -13.55 -14.14
N ALA A 145 -3.87 -14.70 -14.39
CA ALA A 145 -4.75 -14.91 -15.54
C ALA A 145 -5.98 -13.99 -15.47
N PHE A 146 -6.58 -13.86 -14.29
CA PHE A 146 -7.74 -13.00 -14.06
C PHE A 146 -7.39 -11.51 -14.26
N ARG A 147 -6.25 -11.04 -13.75
CA ARG A 147 -5.73 -9.68 -14.04
C ARG A 147 -5.61 -9.43 -15.53
N LYS A 148 -5.02 -10.38 -16.26
CA LYS A 148 -4.81 -10.26 -17.70
C LYS A 148 -6.14 -10.15 -18.42
N TYR A 149 -7.13 -10.97 -18.04
CA TYR A 149 -8.47 -10.90 -18.60
C TYR A 149 -9.16 -9.55 -18.34
N PHE A 150 -9.05 -9.02 -17.12
CA PHE A 150 -9.76 -7.81 -16.70
C PHE A 150 -9.11 -6.50 -17.15
N LEU A 151 -7.77 -6.42 -17.12
CA LEU A 151 -7.02 -5.17 -17.34
C LEU A 151 -6.43 -5.04 -18.74
N THR A 152 -6.34 -6.13 -19.50
CA THR A 152 -5.90 -6.02 -20.90
C THR A 152 -7.06 -5.48 -21.70
N PRO A 153 -6.97 -4.26 -22.27
CA PRO A 153 -8.00 -3.77 -23.16
C PRO A 153 -8.14 -4.78 -24.30
N SER A 154 -9.35 -5.30 -24.49
CA SER A 154 -9.66 -6.03 -25.70
C SER A 154 -9.39 -5.04 -26.84
N ARG A 155 -8.44 -5.34 -27.72
CA ARG A 155 -8.32 -4.61 -28.99
C ARG A 155 -9.61 -4.84 -29.77
N ARG A 156 -10.64 -4.02 -29.53
CA ARG A 156 -11.72 -3.79 -30.47
C ARG A 156 -11.37 -2.54 -31.27
N GLY A 157 -10.53 -2.77 -32.27
CA GLY A 157 -10.42 -1.90 -33.44
C GLY A 157 -10.48 -2.80 -34.67
N GLY A 158 -11.66 -2.85 -35.32
CA GLY A 158 -11.80 -3.18 -36.73
C GLY A 158 -11.74 -4.66 -37.14
N ALA A 159 -12.86 -5.36 -37.04
CA ALA A 159 -13.37 -6.23 -38.10
C ALA A 159 -14.85 -6.52 -37.80
N ALA A 160 -15.73 -5.71 -38.40
CA ALA A 160 -17.08 -6.18 -38.62
C ALA A 160 -16.98 -7.42 -39.54
N PRO A 161 -17.72 -8.52 -39.28
CA PRO A 161 -17.82 -9.57 -40.28
C PRO A 161 -18.48 -8.95 -41.51
N ASP A 162 -17.73 -8.89 -42.62
CA ASP A 162 -18.23 -8.46 -43.91
C ASP A 162 -19.26 -9.49 -44.37
N VAL A 163 -20.54 -9.19 -44.19
CA VAL A 163 -21.64 -9.95 -44.80
C VAL A 163 -21.77 -9.44 -46.23
N ARG A 164 -20.79 -9.76 -47.05
CA ARG A 164 -20.80 -9.63 -48.51
C ARG A 164 -20.15 -10.84 -49.13
N ASP A 165 -20.77 -11.98 -48.90
CA ASP A 165 -20.86 -13.02 -49.91
C ASP A 165 -22.24 -13.67 -49.77
N SER A 166 -23.21 -13.06 -50.45
CA SER A 166 -24.37 -13.79 -50.93
C SER A 166 -23.96 -14.47 -52.24
N PRO A 167 -23.72 -15.78 -52.28
CA PRO A 167 -23.81 -16.49 -53.54
C PRO A 167 -25.30 -16.52 -53.93
N GLY A 168 -25.54 -16.10 -55.16
CA GLY A 168 -26.85 -15.79 -55.69
C GLY A 168 -27.83 -16.95 -55.63
N GLN A 169 -29.11 -16.55 -55.59
CA GLN A 169 -30.14 -17.31 -56.28
C GLN A 169 -29.65 -17.64 -57.70
N GLN A 170 -29.62 -18.92 -58.04
CA GLN A 170 -29.89 -19.37 -59.39
C GLN A 170 -30.89 -20.53 -59.31
N GLU A 171 -32.02 -20.24 -59.94
CA GLU A 171 -33.12 -21.05 -60.51
C GLU A 171 -33.06 -22.58 -60.39
#